data_AF-A0A7X6T222-F1
#
_entry.id   AF-A0A7X6T222-F1
#
_cell.length_a   1.000
_cell.length_b   1.000
_cell.length_c   1.000
_cell.angle_alpha   90.00
_cell.angle_beta   90.00
_cell.angle_gamma   90.00
#
_symmetry.space_group_name_H-M   'P 1'
#
loop_
_entity.id
_entity.type
_entity.pdbx_description
1 polymer ?
#
loop_
_entity_poly.entity_id
_entity_poly.type
_entity_poly.pdbx_seq_one_letter_code
_entity_poly.pdbx_strand_id
1 'polypeptide(L)'
;MAKGWDKNMNLSMLTDFYEITMSNGYFKQGMRDTIAVFDMFFRDIPERGGFAIMAGVEQLVEYLSNLHFSEKDLAYLKELNQFDPAFLDYLRDFDFACDVWAVAEGMPIFPGEP
;
A
#
# COMPACT_ATOMS: atom_id res chain seq x y z
N MET A 1 16.67 19.19 -15.42
CA MET A 1 16.51 19.03 -13.96
C MET A 1 15.30 18.15 -13.75
N ALA A 2 15.49 16.92 -13.25
CA ALA A 2 14.37 16.04 -12.94
C ALA A 2 13.52 16.74 -11.87
N LYS A 3 12.22 16.89 -12.11
CA LYS A 3 11.29 17.35 -11.06
C LYS A 3 11.39 16.33 -9.93
N GLY A 4 11.86 16.75 -8.77
CA GLY A 4 11.92 15.91 -7.58
C GLY A 4 10.52 15.39 -7.21
N TRP A 5 10.50 14.30 -6.44
CA TRP A 5 9.29 13.72 -5.87
C TRP A 5 8.44 14.77 -5.14
N ASP A 6 7.17 14.90 -5.51
CA ASP A 6 6.24 15.77 -4.80
C ASP A 6 5.76 15.06 -3.53
N LYS A 7 6.31 15.49 -2.39
CA LYS A 7 5.99 14.91 -1.07
C LYS A 7 4.53 15.10 -0.66
N ASN A 8 3.77 15.96 -1.35
CA ASN A 8 2.37 16.25 -1.03
C ASN A 8 1.37 15.48 -1.91
N MET A 9 1.84 14.59 -2.78
CA MET A 9 0.97 13.81 -3.65
C MET A 9 0.26 12.72 -2.83
N ASN A 10 -1.07 12.82 -2.69
CA ASN A 10 -1.88 11.74 -2.12
C ASN A 10 -1.93 10.56 -3.11
N LEU A 11 -1.34 9.44 -2.70
CA LEU A 11 -1.22 8.22 -3.48
C LEU A 11 -2.18 7.10 -3.02
N SER A 12 -3.08 7.36 -2.07
CA SER A 12 -3.97 6.34 -1.49
C SER A 12 -4.89 5.68 -2.52
N MET A 13 -5.25 6.42 -3.57
CA MET A 13 -6.04 5.89 -4.69
C MET A 13 -5.18 5.30 -5.82
N LEU A 14 -3.85 5.34 -5.71
CA LEU A 14 -2.94 4.64 -6.63
C LEU A 14 -2.82 3.17 -6.24
N THR A 15 -3.94 2.47 -6.36
CA THR A 15 -4.06 1.03 -6.14
C THR A 15 -4.96 0.45 -7.22
N ASP A 16 -4.82 -0.84 -7.47
CA ASP A 16 -5.78 -1.52 -8.31
C ASP A 16 -7.16 -1.51 -7.65
N PHE A 17 -8.21 -1.24 -8.44
CA PHE A 17 -9.57 -1.10 -7.94
C PHE A 17 -10.04 -2.33 -7.14
N TYR A 18 -9.55 -3.52 -7.50
CA TYR A 18 -9.94 -4.75 -6.81
C TYR A 18 -9.54 -4.75 -5.33
N GLU A 19 -8.45 -4.09 -4.95
CA GLU A 19 -8.00 -3.99 -3.55
C GLU A 19 -9.04 -3.30 -2.66
N ILE A 20 -9.65 -2.22 -3.16
CA ILE A 20 -10.72 -1.52 -2.45
C ILE A 20 -11.99 -2.38 -2.38
N THR A 21 -12.32 -3.11 -3.47
CA THR A 21 -13.48 -4.01 -3.46
C THR A 21 -13.30 -5.22 -2.54
N MET A 22 -12.10 -5.78 -2.45
CA MET A 22 -11.77 -6.87 -1.51
C MET A 22 -11.81 -6.35 -0.07
N SER A 23 -11.25 -5.17 0.19
CA SER A 23 -11.28 -4.53 1.51
C SER A 23 -12.72 -4.32 2.00
N ASN A 24 -13.61 -3.83 1.13
CA ASN A 24 -15.04 -3.74 1.43
C ASN A 24 -15.66 -5.13 1.72
N GLY A 25 -15.25 -6.16 0.99
CA GLY A 25 -15.64 -7.55 1.25
C GLY A 25 -15.22 -8.02 2.65
N TYR A 26 -13.95 -7.84 3.02
CA TYR A 26 -13.43 -8.20 4.35
C TYR A 26 -14.13 -7.41 5.46
N PHE A 27 -14.35 -6.12 5.25
CA PHE A 27 -15.06 -5.26 6.20
C PHE A 27 -16.47 -5.79 6.49
N LYS A 28 -17.24 -6.12 5.43
CA LYS A 28 -18.60 -6.65 5.57
C LYS A 28 -18.66 -8.03 6.24
N GLN A 29 -17.61 -8.82 6.13
CA GLN A 29 -17.50 -10.12 6.80
C GLN A 29 -17.00 -10.01 8.24
N GLY A 30 -16.79 -8.79 8.76
CA GLY A 30 -16.28 -8.57 10.11
C GLY A 30 -14.81 -8.98 10.27
N MET A 31 -14.06 -9.05 9.16
CA MET A 31 -12.66 -9.48 9.16
C MET A 31 -11.67 -8.33 9.31
N ARG A 32 -12.15 -7.10 9.53
CA ARG A 32 -11.34 -5.86 9.58
C ARG A 32 -10.09 -5.99 10.46
N ASP A 33 -10.25 -6.52 11.67
CA ASP A 33 -9.18 -6.60 12.68
C ASP A 33 -8.53 -8.00 12.73
N THR A 34 -8.71 -8.80 11.67
CA THR A 34 -8.04 -10.11 11.55
C THR A 34 -6.56 -9.90 11.29
N ILE A 35 -5.70 -10.53 12.09
CA ILE A 35 -4.25 -10.46 11.89
C ILE A 35 -3.89 -11.20 10.60
N ALA A 36 -3.19 -10.51 9.71
CA ALA A 36 -2.64 -11.04 8.47
C ALA A 36 -1.14 -10.72 8.37
N VAL A 37 -0.41 -11.55 7.62
CA VAL A 37 1.03 -11.40 7.37
C VAL A 37 1.27 -11.53 5.88
N PHE A 38 2.05 -10.61 5.31
CA PHE A 38 2.43 -10.61 3.90
C PHE A 38 3.95 -10.51 3.79
N ASP A 39 4.53 -11.38 2.96
CA ASP A 39 5.95 -11.40 2.64
C ASP A 39 6.15 -10.91 1.20
N MET A 40 7.06 -9.95 1.00
CA MET A 40 7.40 -9.41 -0.31
C MET A 40 8.77 -9.93 -0.73
N PHE A 41 8.83 -10.68 -1.84
CA PHE A 41 10.07 -11.18 -2.41
C PHE A 41 9.98 -11.22 -3.93
N PHE A 42 11.14 -11.33 -4.59
CA PHE A 42 11.24 -11.51 -6.03
C PHE A 42 11.74 -12.93 -6.36
N ARG A 43 11.46 -13.41 -7.58
CA ARG A 43 11.71 -14.82 -7.96
C ARG A 43 12.96 -15.02 -8.79
N ASP A 44 13.33 -14.03 -9.58
CA ASP A 44 14.44 -14.11 -10.53
C ASP A 44 15.26 -12.82 -10.48
N ILE A 45 16.59 -12.96 -10.53
CA ILE A 45 17.48 -11.79 -10.55
C ILE A 45 17.37 -11.13 -11.94
N PRO A 46 17.09 -9.82 -12.00
CA PRO A 46 17.09 -9.08 -13.25
C PRO A 46 18.42 -9.25 -13.99
N GLU A 47 18.34 -9.34 -15.33
CA GLU A 47 19.52 -9.38 -16.21
C GLU A 47 20.52 -10.52 -15.94
N ARG A 48 20.11 -11.58 -15.21
CA ARG A 48 20.98 -12.69 -14.78
C ARG A 48 22.18 -12.23 -13.94
N GLY A 49 21.99 -11.19 -13.14
CA GLY A 49 22.98 -10.71 -12.17
C GLY A 49 23.23 -11.70 -11.02
N GLY A 50 24.12 -11.32 -10.09
CA GLY A 50 24.45 -12.14 -8.90
C GLY A 50 23.56 -11.86 -7.67
N PHE A 51 23.00 -10.66 -7.56
CA PHE A 51 22.07 -10.21 -6.52
C PHE A 51 21.35 -8.94 -6.99
N ALA A 52 20.32 -8.50 -6.27
CA ALA A 52 19.75 -7.16 -6.40
C ALA A 52 20.12 -6.30 -5.18
N ILE A 53 20.07 -4.98 -5.31
CA ILE A 53 20.29 -4.05 -4.19
C ILE A 53 18.94 -3.55 -3.71
N MET A 54 18.69 -3.62 -2.41
CA MET A 54 17.48 -3.04 -1.81
C MET A 54 17.51 -1.52 -1.93
N ALA A 55 16.43 -0.95 -2.47
CA ALA A 55 16.22 0.48 -2.61
C ALA A 55 14.72 0.77 -2.57
N GLY A 56 14.31 1.95 -2.09
CA GLY A 56 12.90 2.36 -2.08
C GLY A 56 12.23 2.36 -0.70
N VAL A 57 12.95 2.05 0.38
CA VAL A 57 12.41 1.98 1.74
C VAL A 57 12.03 3.36 2.25
N GLU A 58 12.84 4.40 1.98
CA GLU A 58 12.52 5.78 2.36
C GLU A 58 11.18 6.22 1.73
N GLN A 59 11.00 5.98 0.42
CA GLN A 59 9.78 6.33 -0.29
C GLN A 59 8.57 5.53 0.21
N LEU A 60 8.77 4.26 0.55
CA LEU A 60 7.73 3.43 1.14
C LEU A 60 7.29 3.99 2.50
N VAL A 61 8.23 4.33 3.38
CA VAL A 61 7.95 4.91 4.70
C VAL A 61 7.23 6.25 4.56
N GLU A 62 7.68 7.12 3.65
CA GLU A 62 7.01 8.38 3.36
C GLU A 62 5.58 8.17 2.85
N TYR A 63 5.36 7.20 1.96
CA TYR A 63 4.02 6.86 1.45
C TYR A 63 3.08 6.37 2.56
N LEU A 64 3.51 5.37 3.34
CA LEU A 64 2.69 4.76 4.40
C LEU A 64 2.34 5.78 5.50
N SER A 65 3.29 6.65 5.84
CA SER A 65 3.08 7.70 6.87
C SER A 65 2.08 8.78 6.44
N ASN A 66 1.80 8.90 5.14
CA ASN A 66 0.87 9.89 4.58
C ASN A 66 -0.37 9.24 3.96
N LEU A 67 -0.60 7.94 4.20
CA LEU A 67 -1.71 7.20 3.62
C LEU A 67 -3.04 7.64 4.24
N HIS A 68 -3.86 8.33 3.46
CA HIS A 68 -5.18 8.82 3.89
C HIS A 68 -6.13 8.99 2.69
N PHE A 69 -7.44 8.81 2.90
CA PHE A 69 -8.44 9.06 1.87
C PHE A 69 -8.96 10.49 1.97
N SER A 70 -8.85 11.26 0.89
CA SER A 70 -9.41 12.61 0.86
C SER A 70 -10.93 12.58 0.66
N GLU A 71 -11.63 13.67 1.01
CA GLU A 71 -13.07 13.78 0.75
C GLU A 71 -13.42 13.61 -0.74
N LYS A 72 -12.50 13.96 -1.64
CA LYS A 72 -12.67 13.76 -3.09
C LYS A 72 -12.64 12.28 -3.45
N ASP A 73 -11.75 11.51 -2.83
CA ASP A 73 -11.63 10.07 -3.06
C ASP A 73 -12.88 9.34 -2.55
N LEU A 74 -13.34 9.71 -1.35
CA LEU A 74 -14.57 9.17 -0.76
C LEU A 74 -15.82 9.52 -1.58
N ALA A 75 -15.91 10.76 -2.09
CA ALA A 75 -16.98 11.16 -2.97
C ALA A 75 -17.01 10.33 -4.25
N TYR A 76 -15.84 10.11 -4.88
CA TYR A 76 -15.70 9.25 -6.04
C TYR A 76 -16.15 7.81 -5.74
N LEU A 77 -15.65 7.20 -4.66
CA LEU A 77 -16.05 5.84 -4.27
C LEU A 77 -17.55 5.73 -3.99
N LYS A 78 -18.14 6.76 -3.37
CA LYS A 78 -19.59 6.83 -3.13
C LYS A 78 -20.40 6.87 -4.43
N GLU A 79 -19.95 7.62 -5.43
CA GLU A 79 -20.61 7.73 -6.74
C GLU A 79 -20.66 6.39 -7.50
N LEU A 80 -19.74 5.46 -7.22
CA LEU A 80 -19.75 4.14 -7.82
C LEU A 80 -20.92 3.26 -7.33
N ASN A 81 -21.59 3.62 -6.22
CA ASN A 81 -22.76 2.91 -5.68
C ASN A 81 -22.52 1.40 -5.42
N GLN A 82 -21.29 1.00 -5.11
CA GLN A 82 -20.89 -0.39 -4.90
C GLN A 82 -20.30 -0.68 -3.52
N PHE A 83 -20.02 0.37 -2.73
CA PHE A 83 -19.38 0.28 -1.43
C PHE A 83 -20.38 0.44 -0.28
N ASP A 84 -20.12 -0.26 0.83
CA ASP A 84 -20.92 -0.12 2.03
C ASP A 84 -20.72 1.29 2.64
N PRO A 85 -21.78 2.02 3.03
CA PRO A 85 -21.62 3.33 3.67
C PRO A 85 -20.73 3.30 4.91
N ALA A 86 -20.81 2.25 5.73
CA ALA A 86 -19.96 2.11 6.91
C ALA A 86 -18.49 1.83 6.54
N PHE A 87 -18.24 1.21 5.39
CA PHE A 87 -16.89 1.05 4.87
C PHE A 87 -16.30 2.39 4.40
N LEU A 88 -17.10 3.24 3.75
CA LEU A 88 -16.65 4.59 3.37
C LEU A 88 -16.36 5.47 4.59
N ASP A 89 -17.16 5.36 5.65
CA ASP A 89 -16.89 6.05 6.91
C ASP A 89 -15.61 5.50 7.58
N TYR A 90 -15.34 4.19 7.49
CA TYR A 90 -14.08 3.62 7.94
C TYR A 90 -12.87 4.17 7.16
N LEU A 91 -12.98 4.30 5.82
CA LEU A 91 -11.89 4.86 5.01
C LEU A 91 -11.57 6.32 5.34
N ARG A 92 -12.57 7.10 5.79
CA ARG A 92 -12.40 8.51 6.18
C ARG A 92 -11.43 8.66 7.35
N ASP A 93 -11.54 7.79 8.33
CA ASP A 93 -10.71 7.79 9.55
C ASP A 93 -9.62 6.71 9.48
N PHE A 94 -9.29 6.24 8.27
CA PHE A 94 -8.28 5.21 8.07
C PHE A 94 -6.90 5.71 8.51
N ASP A 95 -6.22 4.87 9.29
CA ASP A 95 -4.85 5.09 9.74
C ASP A 95 -4.05 3.80 9.55
N PHE A 96 -2.82 3.92 9.03
CA PHE A 96 -1.97 2.77 8.79
C PHE A 96 -1.36 2.30 10.10
N ALA A 97 -1.83 1.15 10.60
CA ALA A 97 -1.45 0.60 11.91
C ALA A 97 -0.67 -0.72 11.83
N CYS A 98 0.00 -0.99 10.71
CA CYS A 98 0.76 -2.23 10.53
C CYS A 98 2.25 -2.04 10.87
N ASP A 99 2.86 -3.10 11.39
CA ASP A 99 4.32 -3.20 11.51
C ASP A 99 4.93 -3.58 10.16
N VAL A 100 6.05 -2.93 9.81
CA VAL A 100 6.79 -3.20 8.58
C VAL A 100 8.25 -3.48 8.91
N TRP A 101 8.73 -4.64 8.49
CA TRP A 101 10.14 -5.01 8.52
C TRP A 101 10.69 -4.92 7.10
N ALA A 102 11.88 -4.35 6.95
CA ALA A 102 12.54 -4.22 5.67
C ALA A 102 14.05 -4.41 5.81
N VAL A 103 14.67 -4.98 4.78
CA VAL A 103 16.11 -4.96 4.61
C VAL A 103 16.58 -3.52 4.44
N ALA A 104 17.68 -3.14 5.09
CA ALA A 104 18.24 -1.80 4.98
C ALA A 104 18.62 -1.47 3.52
N GLU A 105 18.38 -0.23 3.09
CA GLU A 105 18.76 0.21 1.75
C GLU A 105 20.26 0.08 1.49
N GLY A 106 20.61 -0.24 0.25
CA GLY A 106 21.99 -0.47 -0.18
C GLY A 106 22.51 -1.88 0.10
N MET A 107 21.76 -2.72 0.81
CA MET A 107 22.14 -4.11 1.07
C MET A 107 21.79 -5.05 -0.09
N PRO A 108 22.58 -6.11 -0.32
CA PRO A 108 22.25 -7.14 -1.30
C PRO A 108 21.06 -7.99 -0.83
N ILE A 109 20.15 -8.31 -1.75
CA ILE A 109 18.99 -9.17 -1.56
C ILE A 109 18.96 -10.27 -2.65
N PHE A 110 18.36 -11.42 -2.31
CA PHE A 110 18.34 -12.62 -3.15
C PHE A 110 16.91 -13.11 -3.43
N PRO A 111 16.70 -13.90 -4.49
CA PRO A 111 15.38 -14.43 -4.81
C PRO A 111 14.83 -15.38 -3.74
N GLY A 112 13.51 -15.35 -3.53
CA GLY A 112 12.81 -16.26 -2.62
C GLY A 112 12.97 -15.95 -1.14
N GLU A 113 13.51 -14.78 -0.81
CA GLU A 113 13.74 -14.32 0.56
C GLU A 113 12.95 -13.00 0.79
N PRO A 114 12.16 -12.90 1.88
CA PRO A 114 11.52 -11.66 2.28
C PRO A 114 12.49 -10.66 2.94
#